data_AF-A0A447IGA2-F1
#
_entry.id   AF-A0A447IGA2-F1
#
_cell.length_a   1.000
_cell.length_b   1.000
_cell.length_c   1.000
_cell.angle_alpha   90.00
_cell.angle_beta   90.00
_cell.angle_gamma   90.00
#
_symmetry.space_group_name_H-M   'P 1'
#
loop_
_entity.id
_entity.type
_entity.pdbx_description
1 polymer ?
#
loop_
_entity_poly.entity_id
_entity_poly.type
_entity_poly.pdbx_seq_one_letter_code
_entity_poly.pdbx_strand_id
1 'polypeptide(L)'
;MTQQIPVTLITQPGQLVPLDSDTALIRLPANSGHGHDDGDVCLACAGQTDVRALLYNLLEEHRRDMRPAFKRVVVDASAVRDPQQVVLALTGKLPAQALRDHTVARMFYLAGAS
;
A
#
# COMPACT_ATOMS: atom_id res chain seq x y z
N MET A 1 -7.70 22.06 5.92
CA MET A 1 -8.15 20.75 5.39
C MET A 1 -6.93 20.04 4.83
N THR A 2 -6.44 18.98 5.47
CA THR A 2 -5.36 18.16 4.91
C THR A 2 -5.90 17.43 3.68
N GLN A 3 -5.41 17.78 2.50
CA GLN A 3 -5.77 17.12 1.24
C GLN A 3 -5.34 15.66 1.31
N GLN A 4 -6.23 14.73 0.97
CA GLN A 4 -5.91 13.30 0.97
C GLN A 4 -4.90 13.00 -0.14
N ILE A 5 -4.05 12.01 0.11
CA ILE A 5 -2.97 11.59 -0.78
C ILE A 5 -3.52 10.50 -1.73
N PRO A 6 -3.52 10.71 -3.05
CA PRO A 6 -3.95 9.71 -4.01
C PRO A 6 -3.03 8.49 -4.03
N VAL A 7 -3.65 7.31 -4.11
CA VAL A 7 -2.99 6.02 -4.33
C VAL A 7 -3.39 5.50 -5.72
N THR A 8 -2.39 5.20 -6.55
CA THR A 8 -2.56 4.47 -7.81
C THR A 8 -2.10 3.03 -7.60
N LEU A 9 -2.97 2.07 -7.91
CA LEU A 9 -2.67 0.65 -7.78
C LEU A 9 -2.30 0.05 -9.14
N ILE A 10 -1.14 -0.57 -9.23
CA ILE A 10 -0.72 -1.40 -10.36
C ILE A 10 -1.07 -2.85 -10.04
N THR A 11 -1.83 -3.49 -10.91
CA THR A 11 -2.26 -4.89 -10.78
C THR A 11 -1.75 -5.77 -11.92
N GLN A 12 -1.31 -5.16 -13.03
CA GLN A 12 -0.78 -5.88 -14.18
C GLN A 12 0.75 -5.82 -14.23
N PRO A 13 1.44 -6.96 -14.39
CA PRO A 13 2.89 -6.97 -14.55
C PRO A 13 3.30 -6.24 -15.84
N GLY A 14 4.35 -5.41 -15.75
CA GLY A 14 4.85 -4.63 -16.89
C GLY A 14 4.11 -3.31 -17.15
N GLN A 15 3.09 -2.98 -16.36
CA GLN A 15 2.43 -1.67 -16.38
C GLN A 15 3.44 -0.57 -16.02
N LEU A 16 3.58 0.43 -16.88
CA LEU A 16 4.41 1.59 -16.63
C LEU A 16 3.55 2.74 -16.11
N VAL A 17 3.93 3.28 -14.95
CA VAL A 17 3.33 4.49 -14.36
C VAL A 17 4.43 5.52 -14.18
N PRO A 18 4.23 6.79 -14.58
CA PRO A 18 5.21 7.84 -14.33
C PRO A 18 5.46 7.99 -12.83
N LEU A 19 6.74 8.04 -12.45
CA LEU A 19 7.19 8.30 -11.09
C LEU A 19 7.90 9.65 -11.07
N ASP A 20 7.12 10.70 -10.83
CA ASP A 20 7.64 12.04 -10.61
C ASP A 20 8.38 12.11 -9.26
N SER A 21 9.17 13.17 -9.06
CA SER A 21 9.95 13.39 -7.84
C SER A 21 9.12 13.46 -6.55
N ASP A 22 7.82 13.74 -6.64
CA ASP A 22 6.88 13.76 -5.50
C ASP A 22 6.03 12.48 -5.38
N THR A 23 6.41 11.40 -6.07
CA THR A 23 5.70 10.12 -6.02
C THR A 23 6.47 9.10 -5.17
N ALA A 24 5.82 8.57 -4.14
CA ALA A 24 6.33 7.42 -3.40
C ALA A 24 5.91 6.11 -4.07
N LEU A 25 6.83 5.16 -4.19
CA LEU A 25 6.55 3.81 -4.68
C LEU A 25 6.59 2.80 -3.53
N ILE A 26 5.56 1.97 -3.43
CA ILE A 26 5.52 0.77 -2.58
C ILE A 26 5.38 -0.43 -3.50
N ARG A 27 6.26 -1.43 -3.37
CA ARG A 27 6.12 -2.71 -4.07
C ARG A 27 5.70 -3.78 -3.07
N LEU A 28 4.58 -4.43 -3.32
CA LEU A 28 4.13 -5.57 -2.55
C LEU A 28 4.82 -6.82 -3.10
N PRO A 29 5.57 -7.58 -2.29
CA PRO A 29 6.27 -8.76 -2.76
C PRO A 29 5.30 -9.88 -3.19
N ALA A 30 5.66 -10.64 -4.22
CA ALA A 30 5.08 -11.96 -4.47
C ALA A 30 5.75 -12.95 -3.53
N ASN A 31 5.00 -13.58 -2.61
CA ASN A 31 5.47 -14.68 -1.80
C ASN A 31 6.69 -14.31 -0.93
N SER A 32 6.53 -14.37 0.38
CA SER A 32 7.60 -14.05 1.33
C SER A 32 8.86 -14.95 1.23
N GLY A 33 8.91 -15.90 0.29
CA GLY A 33 10.03 -16.82 0.06
C GLY A 33 10.05 -17.99 1.03
N HIS A 34 8.98 -18.14 1.82
CA HIS A 34 8.91 -19.06 2.95
C HIS A 34 8.09 -20.32 2.63
N GLY A 35 8.16 -20.89 1.43
CA GLY A 35 7.58 -22.22 1.13
C GLY A 35 6.08 -22.41 1.43
N HIS A 36 5.32 -21.34 1.68
CA HIS A 36 3.90 -21.32 1.98
C HIS A 36 3.25 -20.09 1.34
N ASP A 37 1.93 -20.10 1.20
CA ASP A 37 1.18 -18.94 0.73
C ASP A 37 1.24 -17.76 1.73
N ASP A 38 1.26 -16.53 1.22
CA ASP A 38 1.22 -15.32 2.05
C ASP A 38 -0.11 -15.22 2.80
N GLY A 39 -0.08 -14.83 4.06
CA GLY A 39 -1.28 -14.54 4.87
C GLY A 39 -1.95 -15.74 5.52
N ASP A 40 -1.76 -16.97 5.02
CA ASP A 40 -2.46 -18.16 5.55
C ASP A 40 -1.73 -18.82 6.73
N VAL A 41 -0.39 -18.79 6.74
CA VAL A 41 0.43 -19.56 7.70
C VAL A 41 1.39 -18.70 8.53
N CYS A 42 1.65 -17.43 8.14
CA CYS A 42 2.68 -16.61 8.80
C CYS A 42 2.25 -15.14 9.00
N LEU A 43 2.21 -14.70 10.26
CA LEU A 43 1.92 -13.30 10.64
C LEU A 43 2.95 -12.29 10.08
N ALA A 44 4.22 -12.67 9.96
CA ALA A 44 5.24 -11.80 9.38
C ALA A 44 4.99 -11.55 7.88
N CYS A 45 4.52 -12.58 7.18
CA CYS A 45 4.19 -12.51 5.75
C CYS A 45 2.90 -11.72 5.53
N ALA A 46 1.90 -11.90 6.41
CA ALA A 46 0.69 -11.09 6.42
C ALA A 46 0.99 -9.58 6.60
N GLY A 47 2.00 -9.22 7.41
CA GLY A 47 2.43 -7.84 7.59
C GLY A 47 3.20 -7.25 6.39
N GLN A 48 3.94 -8.06 5.63
CA GLN A 48 4.69 -7.64 4.45
C GLN A 48 3.79 -7.32 3.25
N THR A 49 2.60 -7.94 3.18
CA THR A 49 1.60 -7.70 2.14
C THR A 49 0.48 -6.75 2.59
N ASP A 50 0.46 -6.32 3.86
CA ASP A 50 -0.51 -5.35 4.38
C ASP A 50 -0.20 -3.93 3.87
N VAL A 51 -0.85 -3.57 2.75
CA VAL A 51 -0.76 -2.24 2.15
C VAL A 51 -1.06 -1.10 3.15
N ARG A 52 -1.94 -1.32 4.14
CA ARG A 52 -2.29 -0.29 5.13
C ARG A 52 -1.13 -0.07 6.10
N ALA A 53 -0.49 -1.14 6.56
CA ALA A 53 0.71 -1.02 7.39
C ALA A 53 1.84 -0.28 6.65
N LEU A 54 2.06 -0.60 5.37
CA LEU A 54 3.10 0.05 4.57
C LEU A 54 2.82 1.54 4.31
N LEU A 55 1.57 1.91 3.99
CA LEU A 55 1.16 3.31 3.84
C LEU A 55 1.29 4.11 5.15
N TYR A 56 0.97 3.48 6.28
CA TYR A 56 1.16 4.10 7.58
C TYR A 56 2.64 4.35 7.88
N ASN A 57 3.51 3.35 7.65
CA ASN A 57 4.96 3.50 7.81
C ASN A 57 5.51 4.63 6.92
N LEU A 58 5.08 4.67 5.65
CA LEU A 58 5.47 5.73 4.72
C LEU A 58 5.09 7.13 5.24
N LEU A 59 3.89 7.27 5.82
CA LEU A 59 3.44 8.51 6.42
C LEU A 59 4.25 8.89 7.66
N GLU A 60 4.60 7.91 8.51
CA GLU A 60 5.42 8.12 9.70
C GLU A 60 6.87 8.50 9.36
N GLU A 61 7.47 7.86 8.35
CA GLU A 61 8.79 8.22 7.83
C GLU A 61 8.81 9.69 7.35
N HIS A 62 7.78 10.11 6.62
CA HIS A 62 7.66 11.48 6.15
C HIS A 62 7.48 12.49 7.31
N ARG A 63 6.64 12.17 8.31
CA ARG A 63 6.44 13.03 9.49
C ARG A 63 7.69 13.19 10.36
N ARG A 64 8.62 12.25 10.27
CA ARG A 64 9.91 12.26 11.00
C ARG A 64 11.05 12.82 10.16
N ASP A 65 10.75 13.39 8.99
CA ASP A 65 11.74 13.90 8.03
C ASP A 65 12.78 12.84 7.59
N MET A 66 12.42 11.55 7.68
CA MET A 66 13.27 10.42 7.29
C MET A 66 13.20 10.11 5.79
N ARG A 67 12.32 10.79 5.05
CA ARG A 67 12.10 10.63 3.61
C ARG A 67 11.71 11.98 2.98
N PRO A 68 12.05 12.25 1.71
CA PRO A 68 11.50 13.38 0.97
C PRO A 68 9.96 13.43 0.99
N ALA A 69 9.42 14.65 0.90
CA ALA A 69 7.98 14.84 0.80
C ALA A 69 7.41 14.22 -0.49
N PHE A 70 6.24 13.62 -0.37
CA PHE A 70 5.49 13.07 -1.49
C PHE A 70 4.05 13.59 -1.49
N LYS A 71 3.44 13.67 -2.67
CA LYS A 71 2.05 14.08 -2.84
C LYS A 71 1.19 12.97 -3.41
N ARG A 72 1.80 11.87 -3.88
CA ARG A 72 1.14 10.74 -4.53
C ARG A 72 1.84 9.45 -4.11
N VAL A 73 1.10 8.35 -4.10
CA VAL A 73 1.65 7.01 -3.88
C VAL A 73 1.26 6.10 -5.03
N VAL A 74 2.23 5.34 -5.52
CA VAL A 74 2.00 4.20 -6.42
C VAL A 74 2.24 2.94 -5.61
N VAL A 75 1.26 2.04 -5.61
CA VAL A 75 1.36 0.71 -5.03
C VAL A 75 1.42 -0.29 -6.16
N ASP A 76 2.53 -1.00 -6.27
CA ASP A 76 2.68 -2.13 -7.18
C ASP A 76 2.27 -3.41 -6.49
N ALA A 77 1.10 -3.90 -6.87
CA ALA A 77 0.52 -5.16 -6.43
C ALA A 77 0.48 -6.20 -7.55
N SER A 78 1.23 -5.99 -8.65
CA SER A 78 1.25 -6.93 -9.80
C SER A 78 1.78 -8.32 -9.44
N ALA A 79 2.50 -8.41 -8.34
CA ALA A 79 3.09 -9.62 -7.79
C ALA A 79 2.18 -10.29 -6.73
N VAL A 80 1.12 -9.61 -6.27
CA VAL A 80 0.21 -10.13 -5.24
C VAL A 80 -0.75 -11.14 -5.84
N ARG A 81 -0.97 -12.26 -5.13
CA ARG A 81 -1.86 -13.35 -5.58
C ARG A 81 -3.29 -12.89 -5.83
N ASP A 82 -3.83 -12.05 -4.96
CA ASP A 82 -5.17 -11.46 -5.10
C ASP A 82 -5.10 -9.93 -4.91
N PRO A 83 -4.92 -9.16 -6.00
CA PRO A 83 -4.91 -7.70 -5.94
C PRO A 83 -6.25 -7.09 -5.48
N GLN A 84 -7.37 -7.83 -5.53
CA GLN A 84 -8.64 -7.33 -5.02
C GLN A 84 -8.61 -7.14 -3.51
N GLN A 85 -7.86 -7.95 -2.76
CA GLN A 85 -7.67 -7.72 -1.32
C GLN A 85 -7.04 -6.35 -1.05
N VAL A 86 -6.10 -5.91 -1.89
CA VAL A 86 -5.47 -4.59 -1.81
C VAL A 86 -6.51 -3.48 -2.10
N VAL A 87 -7.35 -3.66 -3.12
CA VAL A 87 -8.46 -2.73 -3.42
C VAL A 87 -9.45 -2.65 -2.25
N LEU A 88 -9.86 -3.78 -1.68
CA LEU A 88 -10.78 -3.82 -0.53
C LEU A 88 -10.17 -3.14 0.70
N ALA A 89 -8.87 -3.31 0.94
CA ALA A 89 -8.16 -2.64 2.02
C ALA A 89 -8.13 -1.11 1.84
N LEU A 90 -7.80 -0.63 0.63
CA LEU A 90 -7.70 0.80 0.31
C LEU A 90 -9.06 1.51 0.21
N THR A 91 -10.13 0.76 -0.08
CA THR A 91 -11.50 1.28 -0.14
C THR A 91 -12.27 1.13 1.18
N GLY A 92 -11.60 0.68 2.25
CA GLY A 92 -12.19 0.54 3.59
C GLY A 92 -13.24 -0.58 3.70
N LYS A 93 -13.26 -1.52 2.75
CA LYS A 93 -14.19 -2.66 2.74
C LYS A 93 -13.73 -3.82 3.62
N LEU A 94 -12.45 -3.84 4.00
CA LEU A 94 -11.91 -4.76 5.01
C LEU A 94 -12.01 -4.14 6.41
N PRO A 95 -12.32 -4.93 7.46
CA PRO A 95 -12.39 -4.42 8.82
C PRO A 95 -11.05 -3.81 9.25
N ALA A 96 -11.13 -2.68 9.97
CA ALA A 96 -9.98 -2.10 10.65
C ALA A 96 -9.56 -2.99 11.81
N GLN A 97 -8.26 -3.27 11.90
CA GLN A 97 -7.65 -4.09 12.96
C GLN A 97 -6.85 -3.23 13.94
N ALA A 98 -6.49 -2.00 13.55
CA ALA A 98 -5.72 -1.08 14.38
C ALA A 98 -5.97 0.40 14.05
N LEU A 99 -5.59 1.31 14.96
CA LEU A 99 -5.68 2.77 14.77
C LEU A 99 -4.95 3.27 13.50
N ARG A 100 -3.91 2.55 13.06
CA ARG A 100 -3.20 2.83 11.81
C ARG A 100 -4.12 2.77 10.60
N ASP A 101 -5.09 1.86 10.58
CA ASP A 101 -6.00 1.66 9.45
C ASP A 101 -6.93 2.86 9.28
N HIS A 102 -7.41 3.41 10.40
CA HIS A 102 -8.19 4.65 10.40
C HIS A 102 -7.36 5.86 9.93
N THR A 103 -6.09 5.93 10.34
CA THR A 103 -5.18 6.97 9.87
C THR A 103 -4.99 6.88 8.35
N VAL A 104 -4.77 5.67 7.83
CA VAL A 104 -4.62 5.43 6.39
C VAL A 104 -5.89 5.82 5.64
N ALA A 105 -7.06 5.37 6.08
CA ALA A 105 -8.35 5.71 5.45
C ALA A 105 -8.64 7.22 5.44
N ARG A 106 -8.13 7.97 6.44
CA ARG A 106 -8.25 9.43 6.49
C ARG A 106 -7.26 10.12 5.56
N MET A 107 -6.05 9.61 5.43
CA MET A 107 -4.94 10.28 4.75
C MET A 107 -4.80 9.89 3.29
N PHE A 108 -5.26 8.70 2.89
CA PHE A 108 -5.09 8.15 1.55
C PHE A 108 -6.44 7.80 0.91
N TYR A 109 -6.50 7.81 -0.41
CA TYR A 109 -7.66 7.31 -1.17
C TYR A 109 -7.21 6.62 -2.46
N LEU A 110 -7.92 5.58 -2.88
CA LEU A 110 -7.66 4.91 -4.16
C LEU A 110 -8.15 5.80 -5.32
N ALA A 111 -7.20 6.33 -6.09
CA ALA A 111 -7.47 7.20 -7.24
C ALA A 111 -7.67 6.42 -8.55
N GLY A 112 -7.12 5.21 -8.64
CA GLY A 112 -7.26 4.31 -9.79
C GLY A 112 -6.56 2.98 -9.56
N ALA A 113 -7.04 1.94 -10.25
CA ALA A 113 -6.41 0.63 -10.33
C ALA A 113 -6.30 0.24 -11.80
N SER A 114 -5.11 -0.18 -12.22
CA SER A 114 -4.79 -0.56 -13.59
C SER A 114 -3.97 -1.83 -13.63
#